data_AF-A0AAE1HVS3-F1
#
_entry.id   AF-A0AAE1HVS3-F1
#
_cell.length_a   1.000
_cell.length_b   1.000
_cell.length_c   1.000
_cell.angle_alpha   90.00
_cell.angle_beta   90.00
_cell.angle_gamma   90.00
#
_symmetry.space_group_name_H-M   'P 1'
#
loop_
_entity.id
_entity.type
_entity.pdbx_description
1 polymer ?
#
loop_
_entity_poly.entity_id
_entity_poly.type
_entity_poly.pdbx_seq_one_letter_code
_entity_poly.pdbx_strand_id
1 'polypeptide(L)'
;MAFRQILGVAFVPVDDVEEAFHQAKENIPDEMKPFSKYFEETYVLGRVVRGRRRAAARYPPYLWNQHLAARHNEPRTNNATEAWHNRFQKMIGKSHPTIFNLVKEFQKEEADVRVMMAELDGGRTIRQPQRQKYRRINERLQNLTNHYAEYKEEGRIVDFTRACGHNFCAD
;
A
#
# COMPACT_ATOMS: atom_id res chain seq x y z
N MET A 1 -20.23 6.89 1.07
CA MET A 1 -19.06 7.79 0.90
C MET A 1 -18.10 7.75 2.09
N ALA A 2 -18.58 7.84 3.33
CA ALA A 2 -17.72 7.93 4.52
C ALA A 2 -16.76 6.75 4.75
N PHE A 3 -17.18 5.50 4.50
CA PHE A 3 -16.28 4.33 4.63
C PHE A 3 -15.03 4.43 3.75
N ARG A 4 -15.16 4.97 2.53
CA ARG A 4 -14.04 5.14 1.59
C ARG A 4 -13.02 6.15 2.12
N GLN A 5 -13.49 7.15 2.84
CA GLN A 5 -12.64 8.17 3.42
C GLN A 5 -11.73 7.59 4.51
N ILE A 6 -12.23 6.63 5.30
CA ILE A 6 -11.43 5.88 6.28
C ILE A 6 -10.30 5.11 5.59
N LEU A 7 -10.54 4.51 4.43
CA LEU A 7 -9.49 3.85 3.64
C LEU A 7 -8.42 4.85 3.18
N GLY A 8 -8.82 6.09 2.87
CA GLY A 8 -7.91 7.17 2.50
C GLY A 8 -6.92 7.56 3.59
N VAL A 9 -7.23 7.31 4.86
CA VAL A 9 -6.34 7.59 6.00
C VAL A 9 -5.02 6.82 5.89
N ALA A 10 -5.01 5.66 5.23
CA ALA A 10 -3.77 4.91 4.99
C ALA A 10 -2.74 5.65 4.14
N PHE A 11 -3.14 6.71 3.43
CA PHE A 11 -2.26 7.49 2.55
C PHE A 11 -1.82 8.81 3.17
N VAL A 12 -2.22 9.09 4.41
CA VAL A 12 -1.77 10.27 5.18
C VAL A 12 -0.43 9.91 5.86
N PRO A 13 0.52 10.86 6.04
CA PRO A 13 1.70 10.61 6.85
C PRO A 13 1.34 10.04 8.22
N VAL A 14 2.17 9.13 8.73
CA VAL A 14 1.89 8.39 9.98
C VAL A 14 1.57 9.32 11.15
N ASP A 15 2.28 10.45 11.25
CA ASP A 15 2.11 11.43 12.33
C ASP A 15 0.75 12.16 12.27
N ASP A 16 0.14 12.21 11.09
CA ASP A 16 -1.12 12.93 10.84
C ASP A 16 -2.34 11.99 10.78
N VAL A 17 -2.13 10.68 10.97
CA VAL A 17 -3.19 9.66 10.90
C VAL A 17 -4.28 9.88 11.95
N GLU A 18 -3.91 10.27 13.17
CA GLU A 18 -4.87 10.54 14.25
C GLU A 18 -5.79 11.69 13.88
N GLU A 19 -5.21 12.83 13.47
CA GLU A 19 -5.94 14.02 13.06
C GLU A 19 -6.85 13.73 11.87
N ALA A 20 -6.32 13.10 10.81
CA ALA A 20 -7.07 12.77 9.62
C ALA A 20 -8.24 11.83 9.91
N PHE A 21 -8.05 10.85 10.81
CA PHE A 21 -9.10 9.93 11.20
C PHE A 21 -10.21 10.64 11.98
N HIS A 22 -9.89 11.55 12.90
CA HIS A 22 -10.89 12.33 13.64
C HIS A 22 -11.72 13.22 12.72
N GLN A 23 -11.09 13.93 11.78
CA GLN A 23 -11.82 14.74 10.80
C GLN A 23 -12.69 13.88 9.87
N ALA A 24 -12.20 12.70 9.45
CA ALA A 24 -13.00 11.77 8.64
C ALA A 24 -14.20 11.20 9.41
N LYS A 25 -14.05 11.01 10.73
CA LYS A 25 -15.08 10.44 11.61
C LYS A 25 -16.32 11.32 11.75
N GLU A 26 -16.19 12.63 11.64
CA GLU A 26 -17.32 13.57 11.71
C GLU A 26 -18.38 13.32 10.63
N ASN A 27 -17.97 12.78 9.49
CA ASN A 27 -18.84 12.56 8.33
C ASN A 27 -19.36 11.10 8.23
N ILE A 28 -19.12 10.26 9.25
CA ILE A 28 -19.53 8.86 9.24
C ILE A 28 -21.01 8.73 9.66
N PRO A 29 -21.84 7.96 8.91
CA PRO A 29 -23.22 7.66 9.30
C PRO A 29 -23.30 7.02 10.68
N ASP A 30 -24.40 7.28 11.40
CA ASP A 30 -24.61 6.76 12.77
C ASP A 30 -24.46 5.23 12.86
N GLU A 31 -24.94 4.52 11.84
CA GLU A 31 -24.86 3.06 11.69
C GLU A 31 -23.41 2.54 11.70
N MET A 32 -22.45 3.37 11.29
CA MET A 32 -21.02 3.03 11.22
C MET A 32 -20.22 3.50 12.45
N LYS A 33 -20.85 4.19 13.41
CA LYS A 33 -20.18 4.59 14.67
C LYS A 33 -19.55 3.41 15.43
N PRO A 34 -20.19 2.22 15.53
CA PRO A 34 -19.56 1.07 16.16
C PRO A 34 -18.26 0.63 15.44
N PHE A 35 -18.26 0.64 14.11
CA PHE A 35 -17.09 0.34 13.30
C PHE A 35 -15.99 1.38 13.49
N SER A 36 -16.33 2.68 13.43
CA SER A 36 -15.38 3.76 13.65
C SER A 36 -14.71 3.66 15.01
N LYS A 37 -15.48 3.41 16.08
CA LYS A 37 -14.94 3.20 17.43
C LYS A 37 -14.00 2.00 17.50
N TYR A 38 -14.38 0.87 16.89
CA TYR A 38 -13.51 -0.30 16.82
C TYR A 38 -12.20 0.01 16.08
N PHE A 39 -12.28 0.71 14.95
CA PHE A 39 -11.10 1.07 14.15
C PHE A 39 -10.17 2.00 14.93
N GLU A 40 -10.73 3.03 15.59
CA GLU A 40 -10.00 3.95 16.45
C GLU A 40 -9.23 3.21 17.56
N GLU A 41 -9.91 2.32 18.26
CA GLU A 41 -9.33 1.55 19.38
C GLU A 41 -8.32 0.48 18.93
N THR A 42 -8.42 -0.03 17.71
CA THR A 42 -7.63 -1.19 17.26
C THR A 42 -6.44 -0.77 16.39
N TYR A 43 -6.62 0.25 15.55
CA TYR A 43 -5.69 0.63 14.48
C TYR A 43 -5.07 2.02 14.63
N VAL A 44 -5.73 2.95 15.33
CA VAL A 44 -5.30 4.37 15.41
C VAL A 44 -4.72 4.69 16.79
N LEU A 45 -5.58 4.77 17.81
CA LEU A 45 -5.23 5.29 19.15
C LEU A 45 -4.91 4.20 20.17
N GLY A 46 -5.53 3.04 20.05
CA GLY A 46 -5.54 2.06 21.13
C GLY A 46 -6.64 2.30 22.18
N ARG A 47 -6.84 1.29 23.05
CA ARG A 47 -7.88 1.31 24.07
C ARG A 47 -7.45 2.07 25.31
N VAL A 48 -8.39 2.80 25.92
CA VAL A 48 -8.20 3.40 27.24
C VAL A 48 -8.20 2.28 28.29
N VAL A 49 -7.11 2.18 29.04
CA VAL A 49 -6.93 1.28 30.19
C VAL A 49 -7.10 2.09 31.48
N ARG A 50 -7.20 1.40 32.63
CA ARG A 50 -7.37 1.98 33.97
C ARG A 50 -6.53 3.26 34.15
N GLY A 51 -7.18 4.32 34.62
CA GLY A 51 -6.52 5.60 34.94
C GLY A 51 -6.31 6.54 33.75
N ARG A 52 -7.15 6.48 32.70
CA ARG A 52 -7.07 7.32 31.48
C ARG A 52 -5.83 7.10 30.61
N ARG A 53 -4.98 6.11 30.91
CA ARG A 53 -3.82 5.76 30.10
C ARG A 53 -4.27 4.95 28.89
N ARG A 54 -3.90 5.33 27.68
CA ARG A 54 -4.14 4.51 26.48
C ARG A 54 -3.06 3.43 26.36
N ALA A 55 -3.48 2.18 26.15
CA ALA A 55 -2.58 1.17 25.59
C ALA A 55 -2.35 1.48 24.12
N ALA A 56 -1.20 1.09 23.58
CA ALA A 56 -0.94 1.21 22.14
C ALA A 56 -2.03 0.47 21.33
N ALA A 57 -2.31 0.98 20.13
CA ALA A 57 -3.14 0.27 19.17
C ALA A 57 -2.59 -1.14 18.93
N ARG A 58 -3.48 -2.13 18.73
CA ARG A 58 -3.08 -3.51 18.45
C ARG A 58 -2.31 -3.59 17.13
N TYR A 59 -2.73 -2.79 16.15
CA TYR A 59 -2.09 -2.66 14.85
C TYR A 59 -1.81 -1.17 14.60
N PRO A 60 -0.71 -0.62 15.17
CA PRO A 60 -0.42 0.80 15.11
C PRO A 60 -0.22 1.30 13.66
N PRO A 61 -0.44 2.61 13.39
CA PRO A 61 -0.41 3.19 12.06
C PRO A 61 0.80 2.82 11.20
N TYR A 62 2.00 2.81 11.77
CA TYR A 62 3.23 2.49 11.03
C TYR A 62 3.25 1.07 10.42
N LEU A 63 2.40 0.13 10.88
CA LEU A 63 2.32 -1.22 10.32
C LEU A 63 1.46 -1.31 9.05
N TRP A 64 0.47 -0.44 8.90
CA TRP A 64 -0.52 -0.54 7.83
C TRP A 64 -0.54 0.68 6.90
N ASN A 65 0.14 1.76 7.27
CA ASN A 65 0.26 2.97 6.46
C ASN A 65 0.93 2.70 5.11
N GLN A 66 0.47 3.44 4.09
CA GLN A 66 0.87 3.31 2.69
C GLN A 66 1.33 4.65 2.09
N HIS A 67 1.51 5.70 2.90
CA HIS A 67 1.87 7.03 2.41
C HIS A 67 3.19 7.01 1.63
N LEU A 68 4.26 6.51 2.25
CA LEU A 68 5.59 6.46 1.61
C LEU A 68 5.60 5.51 0.40
N ALA A 69 5.01 4.32 0.54
CA ALA A 69 4.91 3.36 -0.57
C ALA A 69 4.20 3.97 -1.79
N ALA A 70 3.08 4.68 -1.58
CA ALA A 70 2.38 5.38 -2.65
C ALA A 70 3.19 6.55 -3.22
N ARG A 71 3.85 7.33 -2.37
CA ARG A 71 4.71 8.47 -2.78
C ARG A 71 5.90 8.02 -3.63
N HIS A 72 6.50 6.89 -3.30
CA HIS A 72 7.61 6.28 -4.03
C HIS A 72 7.16 5.38 -5.19
N ASN A 73 5.85 5.27 -5.45
CA ASN A 73 5.27 4.38 -6.47
C ASN A 73 5.74 2.92 -6.34
N GLU A 74 5.82 2.46 -5.09
CA GLU A 74 6.19 1.08 -4.78
C GLU A 74 5.08 0.10 -5.20
N PRO A 75 5.43 -1.17 -5.48
CA PRO A 75 4.45 -2.21 -5.75
C PRO A 75 3.49 -2.39 -4.56
N ARG A 76 2.18 -2.22 -4.80
CA ARG A 76 1.14 -2.42 -3.78
C ARG A 76 0.93 -3.85 -3.35
N THR A 77 1.31 -4.80 -4.20
CA THR A 77 1.16 -6.23 -3.95
C THR A 77 2.46 -6.96 -4.27
N ASN A 78 2.62 -8.12 -3.65
CA ASN A 78 3.71 -9.05 -3.88
C ASN A 78 3.55 -9.86 -5.18
N ASN A 79 2.62 -9.50 -6.09
CA ASN A 79 2.32 -10.27 -7.31
C ASN A 79 3.57 -10.57 -8.15
N ALA A 80 4.50 -9.61 -8.24
CA ALA A 80 5.75 -9.79 -8.96
C ALA A 80 6.61 -10.89 -8.31
N THR A 81 6.73 -10.87 -6.98
CA THR A 81 7.44 -11.88 -6.19
C THR A 81 6.77 -13.24 -6.27
N GLU A 82 5.43 -13.30 -6.19
CA GLU A 82 4.67 -14.54 -6.32
C GLU A 82 4.80 -15.14 -7.73
N ALA A 83 4.70 -14.31 -8.77
CA ALA A 83 4.89 -14.72 -10.16
C ALA A 83 6.33 -15.21 -10.39
N TRP A 84 7.33 -14.53 -9.83
CA TRP A 84 8.71 -14.97 -9.85
C TRP A 84 8.89 -16.32 -9.18
N HIS A 85 8.37 -16.49 -7.95
CA HIS A 85 8.48 -17.74 -7.21
C HIS A 85 7.79 -18.90 -7.96
N ASN A 86 6.60 -18.66 -8.52
CA ASN A 86 5.88 -19.64 -9.33
C ASN A 86 6.67 -20.05 -10.58
N ARG A 87 7.26 -19.08 -11.30
CA ARG A 87 8.11 -19.36 -12.45
C ARG A 87 9.35 -20.16 -12.06
N PHE A 88 10.01 -19.77 -10.97
CA PHE A 88 11.22 -20.40 -10.48
C PHE A 88 10.96 -21.86 -10.06
N GLN A 89 9.85 -22.11 -9.34
CA GLN A 89 9.41 -23.47 -9.00
C GLN A 89 9.18 -24.33 -10.25
N LYS A 90 8.53 -23.78 -11.29
CA LYS A 90 8.35 -24.48 -12.57
C LYS A 90 9.66 -24.75 -13.29
N MET A 91 10.60 -23.81 -13.26
CA MET A 91 11.92 -23.94 -13.90
C MET A 91 12.76 -25.04 -13.24
N ILE A 92 12.76 -25.09 -11.90
CA ILE A 92 13.45 -26.15 -11.15
C ILE A 92 12.82 -27.52 -11.44
N GLY A 93 11.49 -27.58 -11.52
CA GLY A 93 10.75 -28.79 -11.91
C GLY A 93 10.94 -30.00 -10.97
N LYS A 94 11.45 -29.76 -9.74
CA LYS A 94 11.78 -30.79 -8.75
C LYS A 94 11.40 -30.30 -7.36
N SER A 95 10.77 -31.16 -6.56
CA SER A 95 10.42 -30.85 -5.17
C SER A 95 11.64 -30.68 -4.25
N HIS A 96 12.74 -31.39 -4.54
CA HIS A 96 13.96 -31.37 -3.74
C HIS A 96 15.21 -31.33 -4.63
N PRO A 97 15.53 -30.18 -5.24
CA PRO A 97 16.76 -30.02 -6.01
C PRO A 97 17.99 -30.11 -5.11
N THR A 98 19.07 -30.69 -5.62
CA THR A 98 20.39 -30.59 -4.97
C THR A 98 20.87 -29.14 -5.00
N ILE A 99 21.74 -28.75 -4.05
CA ILE A 99 22.33 -27.40 -4.01
C ILE A 99 22.97 -27.03 -5.35
N PHE A 100 23.69 -27.96 -5.98
CA PHE A 100 24.30 -27.75 -7.31
C PHE A 100 23.28 -27.40 -8.39
N ASN A 101 22.15 -28.11 -8.44
CA ASN A 101 21.09 -27.82 -9.40
C ASN A 101 20.44 -26.47 -9.10
N LEU A 102 20.20 -26.16 -7.82
CA LEU A 102 19.63 -24.88 -7.40
C LEU A 102 20.52 -23.71 -7.81
N VAL A 103 21.83 -23.80 -7.58
CA VAL A 103 22.81 -22.76 -7.99
C VAL A 103 22.79 -22.58 -9.51
N LYS A 104 22.71 -23.66 -10.28
CA LYS A 104 22.64 -23.60 -11.74
C LYS A 104 21.37 -22.88 -12.22
N GLU A 105 20.21 -23.17 -11.62
CA GLU A 105 18.97 -22.47 -11.97
C GLU A 105 19.00 -21.00 -11.55
N PHE A 106 19.60 -20.66 -10.41
CA PHE A 106 19.83 -19.25 -10.05
C PHE A 106 20.74 -18.51 -11.03
N GLN A 107 21.79 -19.14 -11.54
CA GLN A 107 22.66 -18.52 -12.55
C GLN A 107 21.91 -18.23 -13.87
N LYS A 108 21.02 -19.13 -14.30
CA LYS A 108 20.18 -18.89 -15.48
C LYS A 108 19.20 -17.75 -15.24
N GLU A 109 18.54 -17.75 -14.08
CA GLU A 109 17.61 -16.69 -13.68
C GLU A 109 18.31 -15.33 -13.66
N GLU A 110 19.53 -15.26 -13.12
CA GLU A 110 20.34 -14.05 -13.08
C GLU A 110 20.72 -13.56 -14.49
N ALA A 111 21.11 -14.47 -15.38
CA ALA A 111 21.39 -14.15 -16.77
C ALA A 111 20.14 -13.60 -17.49
N ASP A 112 18.98 -14.22 -17.31
CA ASP A 112 17.71 -13.76 -17.88
C ASP A 112 17.34 -12.36 -17.38
N VAL A 113 17.53 -12.10 -16.07
CA VAL A 113 17.27 -10.79 -15.47
C VAL A 113 18.21 -9.73 -16.02
N ARG A 114 19.51 -10.02 -16.19
CA ARG A 114 20.46 -9.07 -16.81
C ARG A 114 20.06 -8.70 -18.23
N VAL A 115 19.58 -9.66 -19.02
CA VAL A 115 19.07 -9.38 -20.37
C VAL A 115 17.86 -8.46 -20.31
N MET A 116 16.91 -8.72 -19.41
CA MET A 116 15.74 -7.84 -19.23
C MET A 116 16.13 -6.41 -18.79
N MET A 117 17.11 -6.27 -17.91
CA MET A 117 17.63 -4.96 -17.49
C MET A 117 18.28 -4.22 -18.68
N ALA A 118 19.09 -4.90 -19.48
CA ALA A 118 19.72 -4.29 -20.66
C ALA A 118 18.68 -3.88 -21.73
N GLU A 119 17.60 -4.66 -21.90
CA GLU A 119 16.48 -4.28 -22.77
C GLU A 119 15.76 -3.02 -22.28
N LEU A 120 15.54 -2.93 -20.97
CA LEU A 120 14.94 -1.76 -20.31
C LEU A 120 15.80 -0.51 -20.44
N ASP A 121 17.11 -0.61 -20.18
CA ASP A 121 18.06 0.49 -20.35
C ASP A 121 18.11 0.95 -21.81
N GLY A 122 17.92 0.02 -22.76
CA GLY A 122 17.78 0.30 -24.18
C GLY A 122 16.41 0.86 -24.61
N GLY A 123 15.53 1.20 -23.65
CA GLY A 123 14.22 1.79 -23.90
C GLY A 123 13.18 0.81 -24.45
N ARG A 124 13.44 -0.49 -24.43
CA ARG A 124 12.48 -1.51 -24.88
C ARG A 124 11.50 -1.84 -23.76
N THR A 125 10.29 -2.20 -24.14
CA THR A 125 9.25 -2.59 -23.19
C THR A 125 9.49 -3.99 -22.61
N ILE A 126 9.30 -4.13 -21.31
CA ILE A 126 9.31 -5.43 -20.62
C ILE A 126 8.20 -6.31 -21.18
N ARG A 127 8.46 -7.62 -21.27
CA ARG A 127 7.54 -8.66 -21.78
C ARG A 127 6.15 -8.65 -21.15
N GLN A 128 5.98 -8.17 -19.90
CA GLN A 128 4.68 -8.07 -19.24
C GLN A 128 4.50 -6.73 -18.50
N PRO A 129 3.96 -5.71 -19.17
CA PRO A 129 3.67 -4.44 -18.52
C PRO A 129 2.52 -4.58 -17.51
N GLN A 130 2.62 -3.87 -16.38
CA GLN A 130 1.50 -3.69 -15.46
C GLN A 130 0.28 -3.16 -16.22
N ARG A 131 -0.91 -3.71 -15.94
CA ARG A 131 -2.16 -3.25 -16.58
C ARG A 131 -2.35 -1.75 -16.38
N GLN A 132 -2.80 -1.08 -17.44
CA GLN A 132 -2.96 0.38 -17.48
C GLN A 132 -3.87 0.91 -16.36
N LYS A 133 -4.93 0.17 -15.97
CA LYS A 133 -5.80 0.50 -14.84
C LYS A 133 -4.99 0.73 -13.55
N TYR A 134 -4.08 -0.18 -13.21
CA TYR A 134 -3.30 -0.10 -11.98
C TYR A 134 -2.22 0.97 -12.05
N ARG A 135 -1.61 1.19 -13.22
CA ARG A 135 -0.68 2.32 -13.44
C ARG A 135 -1.34 3.66 -13.17
N ARG A 136 -2.53 3.90 -13.75
CA ARG A 136 -3.30 5.14 -13.54
C ARG A 136 -3.67 5.34 -12.06
N ILE A 137 -4.05 4.27 -11.36
CA ILE A 137 -4.34 4.34 -9.92
C ILE A 137 -3.09 4.73 -9.13
N ASN A 138 -1.95 4.08 -9.43
CA ASN A 138 -0.69 4.36 -8.76
C ASN A 138 -0.23 5.82 -9.00
N GLU A 139 -0.26 6.28 -10.26
CA GLU A 139 0.06 7.67 -10.62
C GLU A 139 -0.82 8.68 -9.88
N ARG A 140 -2.12 8.42 -9.76
CA ARG A 140 -3.05 9.28 -9.01
C ARG A 140 -2.72 9.33 -7.53
N LEU A 141 -2.49 8.18 -6.89
CA LEU A 141 -2.14 8.12 -5.47
C LEU A 141 -0.77 8.74 -5.19
N GLN A 142 0.19 8.54 -6.08
CA GLN A 142 1.50 9.18 -6.01
C GLN A 142 1.36 10.70 -6.11
N ASN A 143 0.57 11.19 -7.07
CA ASN A 143 0.34 12.62 -7.22
C ASN A 143 -0.32 13.22 -5.96
N LEU A 144 -1.36 12.57 -5.43
CA LEU A 144 -2.02 13.01 -4.19
C LEU A 144 -1.02 13.05 -3.03
N THR A 145 -0.28 11.97 -2.79
CA THR A 145 0.68 11.87 -1.68
C THR A 145 1.86 12.84 -1.80
N ASN A 146 2.29 13.18 -3.02
CA ASN A 146 3.30 14.20 -3.26
C ASN A 146 2.84 15.59 -2.78
N HIS A 147 1.57 15.93 -3.02
CA HIS A 147 0.98 17.24 -2.68
C HIS A 147 0.27 17.24 -1.31
N TYR A 148 0.46 16.22 -0.47
CA TYR A 148 -0.21 16.13 0.83
C TYR A 148 0.05 17.36 1.72
N ALA A 149 1.26 17.93 1.68
CA ALA A 149 1.61 19.12 2.46
C ALA A 149 0.68 20.31 2.17
N GLU A 150 0.37 20.54 0.89
CA GLU A 150 -0.55 21.61 0.46
C GLU A 150 -1.96 21.37 1.01
N TYR A 151 -2.46 20.13 0.93
CA TYR A 151 -3.75 19.77 1.54
C TYR A 151 -3.78 20.01 3.05
N LYS A 152 -2.66 19.77 3.75
CA LYS A 152 -2.56 20.01 5.19
C LYS A 152 -2.56 21.50 5.51
N GLU A 153 -1.75 22.29 4.80
CA GLU A 153 -1.66 23.74 4.97
C GLU A 153 -3.00 24.45 4.69
N GLU A 154 -3.75 23.99 3.69
CA GLU A 154 -5.08 24.51 3.36
C GLU A 154 -6.20 24.01 4.29
N GLY A 155 -5.92 23.11 5.25
CA GLY A 155 -6.94 22.52 6.13
C GLY A 155 -7.88 21.54 5.40
N ARG A 156 -7.42 20.91 4.32
CA ARG A 156 -8.19 20.06 3.40
C ARG A 156 -7.83 18.57 3.49
N ILE A 157 -7.42 18.11 4.66
CA ILE A 157 -7.08 16.69 4.91
C ILE A 157 -8.27 15.76 4.60
N VAL A 158 -9.50 16.21 4.87
CA VAL A 158 -10.74 15.51 4.52
C VAL A 158 -10.88 15.31 3.01
N ASP A 159 -10.54 16.31 2.21
CA ASP A 159 -10.60 16.20 0.74
C ASP A 159 -9.54 15.25 0.22
N PHE A 160 -8.33 15.29 0.79
CA PHE A 160 -7.26 14.35 0.48
C PHE A 160 -7.68 12.90 0.74
N THR A 161 -8.16 12.61 1.95
CA THR A 161 -8.61 11.25 2.33
C THR A 161 -9.76 10.77 1.45
N ARG A 162 -10.69 11.66 1.10
CA ARG A 162 -11.77 11.36 0.14
C ARG A 162 -11.20 11.01 -1.24
N ALA A 163 -10.30 11.84 -1.77
CA ALA A 163 -9.68 11.63 -3.08
C ALA A 163 -8.90 10.31 -3.15
N CYS A 164 -8.11 9.98 -2.12
CA CYS A 164 -7.44 8.67 -2.02
C CYS A 164 -8.45 7.53 -1.99
N GLY A 165 -9.49 7.63 -1.17
CA GLY A 165 -10.55 6.63 -1.02
C GLY A 165 -11.31 6.31 -2.33
N HIS A 166 -11.43 7.27 -3.24
CA HIS A 166 -12.08 7.05 -4.55
C HIS A 166 -11.33 6.07 -5.46
N ASN A 167 -10.02 5.90 -5.27
CA ASN A 167 -9.20 5.02 -6.13
C ASN A 167 -9.42 3.52 -5.87
N PHE A 168 -10.15 3.14 -4.82
CA PHE A 168 -10.38 1.75 -4.42
C PHE A 168 -11.70 1.14 -4.95
N CYS A 169 -12.58 1.94 -5.54
CA CYS A 169 -13.88 1.48 -6.06
C CYS A 169 -14.10 1.75 -7.55
N ALA A 170 -13.05 2.13 -8.30
CA ALA A 170 -13.14 2.19 -9.75
C ALA A 170 -13.00 0.76 -10.30
N ASP A 171 -14.08 -0.02 -10.20
CA ASP A 171 -14.24 -1.26 -10.94
C ASP A 171 -14.65 -1.00 -12.38
#